data_AF-A0A7I7TF38-F1
#
_entry.id   AF-A0A7I7TF38-F1
#
_cell.length_a   1.000
_cell.length_b   1.000
_cell.length_c   1.000
_cell.angle_alpha   90.00
_cell.angle_beta   90.00
_cell.angle_gamma   90.00
#
_symmetry.space_group_name_H-M   'P 1'
#
loop_
_entity.id
_entity.type
_entity.pdbx_description
1 polymer ?
#
loop_
_entity_poly.entity_id
_entity_poly.type
_entity_poly.pdbx_seq_one_letter_code
_entity_poly.pdbx_strand_id
1 'polypeptide(L)' 'MKASIDDGRCRGHGVCTTICPEIFAMTDDGYAEAIVDEVPDELADRAREAAGACPENAVVLD' A
#
# COMPACT_ATOMS: atom_id res chain seq x y z
N MET A 1 11.64 5.63 4.02
CA MET A 1 10.52 5.95 3.11
C MET A 1 9.24 5.70 3.87
N LYS A 2 8.24 6.58 3.78
CA LYS A 2 6.95 6.42 4.45
C LYS A 2 5.92 5.91 3.44
N ALA A 3 5.09 4.95 3.86
CA ALA A 3 3.99 4.44 3.05
C ALA A 3 2.65 4.95 3.59
N SER A 4 1.74 5.30 2.69
CA SER A 4 0.36 5.64 3.05
C SER A 4 -0.61 5.26 1.91
N ILE A 5 -1.91 5.26 2.22
CA ILE A 5 -2.98 5.07 1.24
C ILE A 5 -3.79 6.38 1.14
N ASP A 6 -4.04 6.83 -0.09
CA ASP A 6 -5.00 7.91 -0.40
C ASP A 6 -6.42 7.32 -0.40
N ASP A 7 -7.15 7.56 0.68
CA ASP A 7 -8.54 7.11 0.87
C ASP A 7 -9.51 7.65 -0.20
N GLY A 8 -9.21 8.81 -0.80
CA GLY A 8 -10.01 9.38 -1.88
C GLY A 8 -9.92 8.58 -3.17
N ARG A 9 -8.81 7.86 -3.37
CA ARG A 9 -8.52 7.05 -4.56
C ARG A 9 -8.72 5.56 -4.33
N CYS A 10 -8.53 5.07 -3.10
CA CYS A 10 -8.62 3.65 -2.82
C CYS A 10 -10.02 3.09 -3.17
N ARG A 11 -10.04 1.98 -3.92
CA ARG A 11 -11.26 1.24 -4.30
C ARG A 11 -11.23 -0.23 -3.87
N GLY A 12 -10.36 -0.59 -2.95
CA GLY A 12 -10.40 -1.92 -2.32
C GLY A 12 -9.91 -3.09 -3.19
N HIS A 13 -9.09 -2.84 -4.21
CA HIS A 13 -8.62 -3.89 -5.12
C HIS A 13 -7.73 -4.96 -4.45
N GLY A 14 -7.07 -4.67 -3.33
CA GLY A 14 -6.22 -5.64 -2.60
C GLY A 14 -4.90 -6.03 -3.28
N VAL A 15 -4.50 -5.35 -4.36
CA VAL A 15 -3.25 -5.67 -5.08
C VAL A 15 -2.03 -5.34 -4.21
N CYS A 16 -2.04 -4.21 -3.50
CA CYS A 16 -0.96 -3.80 -2.61
C CYS A 16 -0.71 -4.81 -1.48
N THR A 17 -1.78 -5.36 -0.89
CA THR A 17 -1.70 -6.36 0.18
C THR A 17 -1.25 -7.73 -0.34
N THR A 18 -1.43 -8.01 -1.63
CA THR A 18 -0.90 -9.22 -2.27
C THR A 18 0.61 -9.10 -2.51
N ILE A 19 1.07 -7.93 -2.93
CA ILE A 19 2.49 -7.69 -3.29
C ILE A 19 3.34 -7.47 -2.03
N CYS A 20 2.85 -6.69 -1.07
CA CYS A 20 3.60 -6.31 0.14
C CYS A 20 2.69 -6.32 1.39
N PRO A 21 2.19 -7.51 1.82
CA PRO A 21 1.36 -7.66 3.02
C PRO A 21 2.02 -7.21 4.32
N GLU A 22 3.35 -7.09 4.34
CA GLU A 22 4.11 -6.59 5.48
C GLU A 22 3.91 -5.08 5.70
N ILE A 23 3.51 -4.35 4.64
CA ILE A 23 3.34 -2.89 4.64
C ILE A 23 1.87 -2.50 4.51
N PHE A 24 1.06 -3.30 3.81
CA PHE A 24 -0.34 -2.98 3.52
C PHE A 24 -1.30 -4.07 3.97
N ALA A 25 -2.42 -3.67 4.57
CA ALA A 25 -3.50 -4.57 4.96
C ALA A 25 -4.85 -4.08 4.42
N MET A 26 -5.82 -4.98 4.36
CA MET A 26 -7.21 -4.63 4.08
C MET A 26 -7.93 -4.33 5.39
N THR A 27 -8.70 -3.25 5.43
CA THR A 27 -9.63 -2.93 6.51
C THR A 27 -10.92 -3.72 6.36
N ASP A 28 -11.69 -3.81 7.45
CA ASP A 28 -13.00 -4.49 7.44
C ASP A 28 -14.04 -3.80 6.52
N ASP A 29 -13.84 -2.51 6.24
CA ASP A 29 -14.67 -1.72 5.32
C ASP A 29 -14.30 -1.93 3.83
N GLY A 30 -13.32 -2.81 3.55
CA GLY A 30 -12.91 -3.16 2.19
C GLY A 30 -11.93 -2.18 1.53
N TYR A 31 -11.27 -1.32 2.32
CA TYR A 31 -10.21 -0.43 1.84
C TYR A 31 -8.84 -0.98 2.24
N ALA A 32 -7.77 -0.41 1.67
CA ALA A 32 -6.42 -0.72 2.09
C ALA A 32 -5.89 0.37 3.04
N GLU A 33 -4.99 -0.01 3.94
CA GLU A 33 -4.21 0.90 4.79
C GLU A 33 -2.73 0.50 4.81
N ALA A 34 -1.85 1.45 5.11
CA ALA A 34 -0.46 1.14 5.44
C ALA A 34 -0.35 0.86 6.94
N ILE A 35 0.24 -0.28 7.31
CA ILE A 35 0.31 -0.78 8.69
C ILE A 35 1.67 -0.54 9.36
N VAL A 36 2.57 0.14 8.67
CA VAL A 36 3.85 0.60 9.22
C VAL A 36 4.08 2.07 8.86
N ASP A 37 4.70 2.81 9.79
CA ASP A 37 5.03 4.23 9.57
C ASP A 37 6.23 4.43 8.64
N GLU A 38 7.20 3.51 8.69
CA GLU A 38 8.42 3.56 7.90
C GLU A 38 8.66 2.20 7.23
N VAL A 39 8.85 2.23 5.92
CA VAL A 39 9.14 1.04 5.10
C VAL A 39 10.58 0.61 5.34
N PRO A 40 10.83 -0.62 5.83
CA PRO A 40 12.18 -1.17 5.93
C PRO A 40 12.87 -1.22 4.56
N ASP A 41 14.18 -1.03 4.53
CA ASP A 41 14.96 -0.96 3.28
C ASP A 41 14.80 -2.24 2.44
N GLU A 42 14.72 -3.41 3.09
CA GLU A 42 14.51 -4.71 2.44
C GLU A 42 13.13 -4.87 1.79
N LEU A 43 12.15 -4.03 2.16
CA LEU A 43 10.80 -4.02 1.59
C LEU A 43 10.58 -2.86 0.60
N ALA A 44 11.55 -1.95 0.45
CA ALA A 44 11.38 -0.74 -0.36
C ALA A 44 11.00 -1.03 -1.82
N ASP A 45 11.60 -2.05 -2.45
CA ASP A 45 11.30 -2.40 -3.84
C ASP A 45 9.90 -3.01 -3.99
N ARG A 46 9.47 -3.84 -3.04
CA ARG A 46 8.10 -4.41 -3.02
C ARG A 46 7.06 -3.34 -2.73
N ALA A 47 7.36 -2.36 -1.86
CA ALA A 47 6.49 -1.22 -1.63
C ALA A 47 6.32 -0.37 -2.90
N ARG A 48 7.40 -0.12 -3.66
CA ARG A 48 7.34 0.56 -4.96
C ARG A 48 6.55 -0.24 -6.00
N GLU A 49 6.72 -1.55 -6.04
CA GLU A 49 5.94 -2.43 -6.92
C GLU A 49 4.45 -2.36 -6.58
N ALA A 50 4.10 -2.46 -5.29
CA ALA A 50 2.72 -2.32 -4.82
C ALA A 50 2.14 -0.96 -5.21
N ALA A 51 2.95 0.11 -5.16
CA ALA A 51 2.52 1.44 -5.57
C ALA A 51 2.24 1.54 -7.07
N GLY A 52 3.14 1.01 -7.90
CA GLY A 52 2.96 0.99 -9.36
C GLY A 52 1.85 0.06 -9.85
N ALA A 53 1.51 -0.98 -9.07
CA ALA A 53 0.48 -1.95 -9.43
C ALA A 53 -0.94 -1.52 -9.03
N CYS A 54 -1.09 -0.46 -8.22
CA CYS A 54 -2.39 0.03 -7.80
C CYS A 54 -3.14 0.66 -8.99
N PRO A 55 -4.31 0.14 -9.42
CA PRO A 55 -5.04 0.68 -10.57
C PRO A 55 -5.47 2.14 -10.40
N GLU A 56 -5.68 2.55 -9.14
CA GLU A 56 -6.17 3.88 -8.76
C GLU A 56 -5.04 4.84 -8.37
N ASN A 57 -3.78 4.38 -8.39
CA ASN A 57 -2.62 5.14 -7.89
C ASN A 57 -2.87 5.68 -6.46
N ALA A 58 -3.40 4.82 -5.59
CA ALA A 58 -3.77 5.17 -4.22
C ALA A 58 -2.64 4.92 -3.21
N VAL A 59 -1.60 4.15 -3.54
CA VAL A 59 -0.45 3.93 -2.66
C VAL A 59 0.55 5.06 -2.84
N VAL A 60 0.91 5.75 -1.76
CA VAL A 60 1.83 6.90 -1.77
C VAL A 60 3.09 6.53 -0.98
N LEU A 61 4.25 6.89 -1.53
CA LEU A 61 5.57 6.66 -0.94
C LEU A 61 6.35 7.98 -0.88
N ASP A 62 6.71 8.41 0.33
CA ASP A 62 7.45 9.67 0.61
C ASP A 62 8.84 9.44 1.25
#